data_AF-A0A1N6WLH9-F1
#
_entry.id   AF-A0A1N6WLH9-F1
#
_cell.length_a   1.000
_cell.length_b   1.000
_cell.length_c   1.000
_cell.angle_alpha   90.00
_cell.angle_beta   90.00
_cell.angle_gamma   90.00
#
_symmetry.space_group_name_H-M   'P 1'
#
loop_
_entity.id
_entity.type
_entity.pdbx_description
1 polymer ?
#
loop_
_entity_poly.entity_id
_entity_poly.type
_entity_poly.pdbx_seq_one_letter_code
_entity_poly.pdbx_strand_id
1 'polypeptide(L)'
;MGKKLPVKEQVLLAYYVQYYLENKPDVMYELHERMSDHMEPAVYEIAMNDLFDEGLVNGLEKIRHYDETDGHIIKPMITNEGILYINNVLNIQPYASDGSKLEYVKNSLTTSSLELSIPVIAEYVDEAAARK
;
A
#
# COMPACT_ATOMS: atom_id res chain seq x y z
N MET A 1 -23.15 -1.42 -7.35
CA MET A 1 -22.10 -0.48 -6.94
C MET A 1 -21.26 -1.17 -5.90
N GLY A 2 -19.95 -1.28 -6.13
CA GLY A 2 -19.02 -1.94 -5.20
C GLY A 2 -18.85 -1.12 -3.92
N LYS A 3 -18.30 -1.72 -2.87
CA LYS A 3 -17.94 -1.00 -1.64
C LYS A 3 -16.69 -0.18 -1.93
N LYS A 4 -16.80 1.15 -1.78
CA LYS A 4 -15.63 2.04 -1.90
C LYS A 4 -14.70 1.79 -0.72
N LEU A 5 -13.44 1.50 -1.03
CA LEU A 5 -12.41 1.32 0.00
C LEU A 5 -12.02 2.69 0.58
N PRO A 6 -11.91 2.86 1.91
CA PRO A 6 -11.36 4.08 2.51
C PRO A 6 -9.97 4.41 1.98
N VAL A 7 -9.62 5.69 1.88
CA VAL A 7 -8.34 6.16 1.30
C VAL A 7 -7.14 5.52 2.00
N LYS A 8 -7.15 5.48 3.34
CA LYS A 8 -6.13 4.83 4.16
C LYS A 8 -5.89 3.36 3.75
N GLU A 9 -6.98 2.63 3.57
CA GLU A 9 -6.95 1.22 3.18
C GLU A 9 -6.49 1.05 1.72
N GLN A 10 -6.80 2.00 0.83
CA GLN A 10 -6.26 2.04 -0.54
C GLN A 10 -4.75 2.27 -0.54
N VAL A 11 -4.24 3.19 0.28
CA VAL A 11 -2.79 3.43 0.42
C VAL A 11 -2.10 2.16 0.92
N LEU A 12 -2.61 1.54 1.99
CA LEU A 12 -2.06 0.30 2.51
C LEU A 12 -2.12 -0.84 1.49
N LEU A 13 -3.17 -0.91 0.67
CA LEU A 13 -3.30 -1.89 -0.41
C LEU A 13 -2.18 -1.74 -1.45
N ALA A 14 -1.77 -0.51 -1.79
CA ALA A 14 -0.65 -0.29 -2.70
C ALA A 14 0.67 -0.87 -2.15
N TYR A 15 0.97 -0.61 -0.87
CA TYR A 15 2.14 -1.19 -0.21
C TYR A 15 2.05 -2.72 -0.09
N TYR A 16 0.86 -3.26 0.17
CA TYR A 16 0.62 -4.70 0.19
C TYR A 16 0.91 -5.35 -1.17
N VAL A 17 0.45 -4.73 -2.26
CA VAL A 17 0.72 -5.20 -3.62
C VAL A 17 2.22 -5.15 -3.92
N GLN A 18 2.88 -4.04 -3.61
CA GLN A 18 4.32 -3.89 -3.80
C GLN A 18 5.13 -4.91 -3.00
N TYR A 19 4.70 -5.24 -1.78
CA TYR A 19 5.36 -6.25 -0.95
C TYR A 19 5.41 -7.61 -1.65
N TYR A 20 4.31 -8.03 -2.28
CA TYR A 20 4.25 -9.31 -2.98
C TYR A 20 4.81 -9.28 -4.40
N LEU A 21 5.01 -8.10 -4.98
CA LEU A 21 5.76 -7.94 -6.22
C LEU A 21 7.27 -7.93 -5.97
N GLU A 22 7.74 -7.00 -5.14
CA GLU A 22 9.14 -6.79 -4.84
C GLU A 22 9.29 -6.03 -3.51
N ASN A 23 9.49 -6.78 -2.42
CA ASN A 23 9.71 -6.23 -1.09
C ASN A 23 11.15 -5.72 -0.89
N LYS A 24 11.53 -4.69 -1.64
CA LYS A 24 12.82 -3.99 -1.48
C LYS A 24 12.60 -2.56 -1.00
N PRO A 25 13.43 -2.04 -0.08
CA PRO A 25 13.27 -0.69 0.43
C PRO A 25 13.21 0.37 -0.69
N ASP A 26 14.15 0.36 -1.65
CA ASP A 26 14.18 1.32 -2.76
C ASP A 26 12.86 1.38 -3.54
N VAL A 27 12.29 0.22 -3.88
CA VAL A 27 11.05 0.14 -4.65
C VAL A 27 9.84 0.60 -3.83
N MET A 28 9.84 0.35 -2.52
CA MET A 28 8.81 0.87 -1.61
C MET A 28 8.88 2.40 -1.47
N TYR A 29 10.08 2.98 -1.58
CA TYR A 29 10.24 4.42 -1.59
C TYR A 29 9.81 5.05 -2.92
N GLU A 30 10.11 4.41 -4.06
CA GLU A 30 9.57 4.83 -5.35
C GLU A 30 8.02 4.83 -5.34
N LEU A 31 7.40 3.84 -4.70
CA LEU A 31 5.96 3.83 -4.48
C LEU A 31 5.51 5.01 -3.61
N HIS A 32 6.21 5.27 -2.50
CA HIS A 32 5.92 6.39 -1.61
C HIS A 32 5.93 7.74 -2.36
N GLU A 33 7.00 8.01 -3.10
CA GLU A 33 7.15 9.22 -3.91
C GLU A 33 6.04 9.32 -4.96
N ARG A 34 5.77 8.23 -5.70
CA ARG A 34 4.69 8.21 -6.70
C ARG A 34 3.35 8.61 -6.08
N MET A 35 3.01 8.09 -4.90
CA MET A 35 1.75 8.40 -4.23
C MET A 35 1.75 9.83 -3.68
N SER A 36 2.85 10.29 -3.09
CA SER A 36 3.00 11.65 -2.58
C SER A 36 2.86 12.71 -3.68
N ASP A 37 3.39 12.45 -4.88
CA ASP A 37 3.38 13.38 -6.00
C ASP A 37 2.02 13.49 -6.71
N HIS A 38 1.23 12.41 -6.69
CA HIS A 38 0.01 12.29 -7.49
C HIS A 38 -1.29 12.25 -6.66
N MET A 39 -1.17 12.29 -5.34
CA MET A 39 -2.30 12.49 -4.43
C MET A 39 -2.25 13.92 -3.86
N GLU A 40 -3.40 14.43 -3.41
CA GLU A 40 -3.41 15.66 -2.63
C GLU A 40 -2.50 15.49 -1.40
N PRO A 41 -1.49 16.35 -1.18
CA PRO A 41 -0.45 16.12 -0.18
C PRO A 41 -1.00 15.84 1.21
N ALA A 42 -1.97 16.65 1.66
CA ALA A 42 -2.62 16.47 2.95
C ALA A 42 -3.38 15.13 3.07
N VAL A 43 -3.97 14.64 1.97
CA VAL A 43 -4.72 13.38 1.97
C VAL A 43 -3.78 12.19 2.14
N TYR A 44 -2.66 12.19 1.41
CA TYR A 44 -1.67 11.13 1.52
C TYR A 44 -0.95 11.15 2.87
N GLU A 45 -0.56 12.33 3.35
CA GLU A 45 0.10 12.49 4.64
C GLU A 45 -0.79 12.02 5.79
N ILE A 46 -2.07 12.42 5.81
CA ILE A 46 -3.03 11.95 6.84
C ILE A 46 -3.16 10.42 6.78
N ALA A 47 -3.32 9.83 5.59
CA ALA A 47 -3.46 8.39 5.45
C ALA A 47 -2.22 7.63 5.96
N MET A 48 -1.01 8.11 5.62
CA MET A 48 0.24 7.49 6.07
C MET A 48 0.42 7.64 7.58
N ASN A 49 0.07 8.80 8.15
CA ASN A 49 0.13 9.03 9.59
C ASN A 49 -0.82 8.10 10.35
N ASP A 50 -2.06 7.94 9.90
CA ASP A 50 -3.02 7.01 10.49
C ASP A 50 -2.52 5.56 10.43
N LEU A 51 -1.96 5.14 9.29
CA LEU A 51 -1.38 3.80 9.12
C LEU A 51 -0.20 3.56 10.06
N PHE A 52 0.61 4.58 10.29
CA PHE A 52 1.76 4.51 11.16
C PHE A 52 1.36 4.45 12.64
N ASP A 53 0.41 5.30 13.05
CA ASP A 53 -0.11 5.31 14.42
C ASP A 53 -0.81 3.99 14.78
N GLU A 54 -1.40 3.30 13.79
CA GLU A 54 -1.97 1.95 13.91
C GLU A 54 -0.93 0.82 13.80
N GLY A 55 0.34 1.13 13.51
CA GLY A 55 1.43 0.15 13.35
C GLY A 55 1.34 -0.71 12.09
N LEU A 56 0.53 -0.29 11.10
CA LEU A 56 0.32 -0.99 9.83
C LEU A 56 1.43 -0.70 8.81
N VAL A 57 2.08 0.46 8.96
CA VAL A 57 3.32 0.82 8.28
C VAL A 57 4.37 1.28 9.29
N ASN A 58 5.64 1.16 8.96
CA ASN A 58 6.76 1.69 9.75
C ASN A 58 7.71 2.51 8.87
N GLY A 59 8.71 3.15 9.47
CA GLY A 59 9.71 3.91 8.74
C GLY A 59 9.35 5.39 8.51
N LEU A 60 8.19 5.85 9.01
CA LEU A 60 7.80 7.27 8.93
C LEU A 60 8.47 8.14 10.01
N GLU A 61 8.89 7.54 11.13
CA GLU A 61 9.49 8.24 12.27
C GLU A 61 10.74 9.03 11.89
N LYS A 62 11.49 8.56 10.89
CA LYS A 62 12.72 9.22 10.40
C LYS A 62 12.51 10.07 9.15
N ILE A 63 11.43 9.88 8.39
CA ILE A 63 11.03 10.79 7.29
C ILE A 63 10.65 12.16 7.88
N ARG A 64 9.96 12.16 9.02
CA ARG A 64 9.63 13.42 9.75
C ARG A 64 10.84 14.11 10.36
N HIS A 65 11.98 13.42 10.49
CA HIS A 65 13.23 13.93 11.04
C HIS A 65 14.35 13.94 9.99
N TYR A 66 14.00 13.97 8.70
CA TYR A 66 14.97 13.86 7.62
C TYR A 66 15.98 15.01 7.72
N ASP A 67 17.17 14.65 8.18
CA ASP A 67 18.38 15.47 8.12
C ASP A 67 19.22 14.84 7.00
N GLU A 68 19.49 15.60 5.94
CA GLU A 68 20.23 15.16 4.75
C GLU A 68 21.63 14.58 5.09
N THR A 69 22.07 14.74 6.33
CA THR A 69 23.39 14.37 6.84
C THR A 69 23.57 12.90 7.22
N ASP A 70 22.51 12.11 7.48
CA ASP A 70 22.65 10.72 7.98
C ASP A 70 22.62 9.65 6.88
N GLY A 71 22.47 10.04 5.61
CA GLY A 71 22.67 9.19 4.41
C GLY A 71 21.77 7.95 4.26
N HIS A 72 20.93 7.66 5.25
CA HIS A 72 20.04 6.51 5.27
C HIS A 72 18.59 6.96 5.10
N ILE A 73 18.10 6.94 3.85
CA ILE A 73 16.67 7.02 3.58
C ILE A 73 16.02 5.80 4.23
N ILE A 74 15.31 6.00 5.35
CA ILE A 74 14.40 4.98 5.88
C ILE A 74 13.10 5.11 5.11
N LYS A 75 12.69 3.99 4.51
CA LYS A 75 11.66 3.93 3.48
C LYS A 75 10.41 3.35 4.12
N PRO A 76 9.21 3.88 3.85
CA PRO A 76 8.00 3.36 4.45
C PRO A 76 7.83 1.89 4.05
N MET A 77 7.63 1.01 5.02
CA MET A 77 7.37 -0.41 4.75
C MET A 77 6.06 -0.83 5.40
N ILE A 78 5.32 -1.69 4.70
CA ILE A 78 4.18 -2.39 5.32
C ILE A 78 4.68 -3.37 6.37
N THR A 79 3.99 -3.41 7.51
CA THR A 79 4.29 -4.36 8.59
C THR A 79 3.53 -5.68 8.40
N ASN A 80 3.87 -6.69 9.18
CA ASN A 80 3.08 -7.93 9.22
C ASN A 80 1.62 -7.67 9.63
N GLU A 81 1.38 -6.72 10.54
CA GLU A 81 0.03 -6.30 10.93
C GLU A 81 -0.70 -5.62 9.76
N GLY A 82 -0.02 -4.77 8.99
CA GLY A 82 -0.55 -4.20 7.76
C GLY A 82 -0.97 -5.27 6.73
N ILE A 83 -0.15 -6.31 6.58
CA ILE A 83 -0.47 -7.44 5.70
C ILE A 83 -1.71 -8.20 6.19
N LEU A 84 -1.77 -8.53 7.48
CA LEU A 84 -2.93 -9.22 8.07
C LEU A 84 -4.20 -8.39 7.99
N TYR A 85 -4.08 -7.08 8.15
CA TYR A 85 -5.18 -6.15 8.00
C TYR A 85 -5.80 -6.21 6.60
N ILE A 86 -4.99 -6.10 5.54
CA ILE A 86 -5.48 -6.20 4.16
C ILE A 86 -6.06 -7.59 3.86
N ASN A 87 -5.45 -8.67 4.39
CA ASN A 87 -6.03 -10.00 4.27
C ASN A 87 -7.44 -10.05 4.84
N ASN A 88 -7.67 -9.47 6.01
CA ASN A 88 -9.00 -9.43 6.63
C ASN A 88 -9.99 -8.57 5.83
N VAL A 89 -9.56 -7.39 5.37
CA VAL A 89 -10.39 -6.48 4.55
C VAL A 89 -10.85 -7.15 3.25
N LEU A 90 -9.95 -7.91 2.61
CA LEU A 90 -10.20 -8.60 1.34
C LEU A 90 -10.66 -10.06 1.52
N ASN A 91 -10.85 -10.52 2.75
CA ASN A 91 -11.19 -11.91 3.09
C ASN A 91 -10.24 -12.95 2.45
N ILE A 92 -8.95 -12.61 2.37
CA ILE A 92 -7.88 -13.47 1.87
C ILE A 92 -7.45 -14.41 2.99
N GLN A 93 -7.35 -15.70 2.67
CA GLN A 93 -6.86 -16.69 3.61
C GLN A 93 -5.36 -16.44 3.94
N PRO A 94 -4.96 -16.36 5.23
CA PRO A 94 -3.58 -16.03 5.61
C PRO A 94 -2.53 -16.98 5.03
N TYR A 95 -2.90 -18.25 4.86
CA TYR A 95 -2.07 -19.33 4.32
C TYR A 95 -2.04 -19.38 2.78
N ALA A 96 -2.72 -18.47 2.09
CA ALA A 96 -2.63 -18.37 0.64
C ALA A 96 -1.18 -18.04 0.23
N SER A 97 -0.71 -18.66 -0.85
CA SER A 97 0.61 -18.33 -1.41
C SER A 97 0.66 -16.88 -1.87
N ASP A 98 1.85 -16.27 -1.88
CA ASP A 98 2.06 -14.90 -2.37
C ASP A 98 1.54 -14.70 -3.80
N GLY A 99 1.73 -15.72 -4.64
CA GLY A 99 1.15 -15.81 -5.98
C GLY A 99 -0.36 -15.62 -5.97
N SER A 100 -1.04 -16.40 -5.13
CA SER A 100 -2.49 -16.38 -4.95
C SER A 100 -2.98 -15.09 -4.31
N LYS A 101 -2.23 -14.47 -3.39
CA LYS A 101 -2.62 -13.23 -2.71
C LYS A 101 -2.84 -12.06 -3.67
N LEU A 102 -1.94 -11.87 -4.64
CA LEU A 102 -2.10 -10.85 -5.69
C LEU A 102 -3.27 -11.18 -6.63
N GLU A 103 -3.50 -12.47 -6.91
CA GLU A 103 -4.66 -12.89 -7.71
C GLU A 103 -5.98 -12.62 -6.98
N TYR A 104 -6.04 -12.80 -5.66
CA TYR A 104 -7.18 -12.41 -4.83
C TYR A 104 -7.45 -10.90 -4.86
N VAL A 105 -6.40 -10.07 -4.82
CA VAL A 105 -6.55 -8.61 -4.96
C VAL A 105 -7.21 -8.28 -6.30
N LYS A 106 -6.67 -8.84 -7.40
CA LYS A 106 -7.21 -8.66 -8.75
C LYS A 106 -8.67 -9.13 -8.86
N ASN A 107 -8.98 -10.29 -8.31
CA ASN A 107 -10.33 -10.84 -8.32
C ASN A 107 -11.28 -9.96 -7.49
N SER A 108 -10.84 -9.45 -6.34
CA SER A 108 -11.65 -8.56 -5.49
C SER A 108 -12.02 -7.25 -6.18
N LEU A 109 -11.12 -6.71 -7.00
CA LEU A 109 -11.32 -5.50 -7.79
C LEU A 109 -12.20 -5.73 -9.03
N THR A 110 -12.00 -6.85 -9.73
CA THR A 110 -12.73 -7.16 -10.98
C THR A 110 -14.13 -7.74 -10.77
N THR A 111 -14.35 -8.49 -9.69
CA THR A 111 -15.59 -9.27 -9.47
C THR A 111 -16.66 -8.57 -8.61
N SER A 112 -16.56 -7.24 -8.42
CA SER A 112 -17.67 -6.34 -8.01
C SER A 112 -17.80 -5.97 -6.53
N SER A 113 -16.82 -6.25 -5.65
CA SER A 113 -16.94 -5.90 -4.22
C SER A 113 -16.17 -4.66 -3.79
N LEU A 114 -15.12 -4.25 -4.49
CA LEU A 114 -14.23 -3.18 -4.05
C LEU A 114 -14.01 -2.14 -5.14
N GLU A 115 -14.14 -0.86 -4.80
CA GLU A 115 -13.88 0.26 -5.71
C GLU A 115 -12.71 1.12 -5.17
N LEU A 116 -11.68 1.29 -6.01
CA LEU A 116 -10.56 2.21 -5.74
C LEU A 116 -10.92 3.57 -6.31
N SER A 117 -10.88 4.58 -5.44
CA SER A 117 -11.26 5.95 -5.82
C SER A 117 -10.07 6.88 -6.01
N ILE A 118 -8.87 6.44 -5.62
CA ILE A 118 -7.64 7.19 -5.82
C ILE A 118 -7.03 6.75 -7.14
N PRO A 119 -7.00 7.60 -8.19
CA PRO A 119 -6.61 7.18 -9.53
C PRO A 119 -5.20 6.59 -9.62
N VAL A 120 -4.21 7.21 -8.97
CA VAL A 120 -2.82 6.71 -8.99
C VAL A 120 -2.68 5.34 -8.32
N ILE A 121 -3.50 5.05 -7.30
CA ILE A 121 -3.50 3.72 -6.65
C ILE A 121 -4.18 2.70 -7.55
N ALA A 122 -5.30 3.05 -8.17
CA ALA A 122 -5.99 2.17 -9.10
C ALA A 122 -5.08 1.79 -10.28
N GLU A 123 -4.45 2.78 -10.90
CA GLU A 123 -3.48 2.59 -11.99
C GLU A 123 -2.30 1.71 -11.55
N TYR A 124 -1.71 2.00 -10.39
CA TYR A 124 -0.58 1.22 -9.88
C TYR A 124 -0.96 -0.25 -9.65
N VAL A 125 -2.12 -0.53 -9.07
CA VAL A 125 -2.58 -1.91 -8.83
C VAL A 125 -2.85 -2.65 -10.15
N ASP A 126 -3.40 -1.96 -11.15
CA ASP A 126 -3.62 -2.52 -12.49
C ASP A 126 -2.28 -2.83 -13.19
N GLU A 127 -1.30 -1.92 -13.14
CA GLU A 127 0.06 -2.14 -13.65
C GLU A 127 0.72 -3.34 -12.97
N ALA A 128 0.62 -3.41 -11.64
CA ALA A 128 1.15 -4.50 -10.84
C ALA A 128 0.56 -5.85 -11.25
N ALA A 129 -0.75 -5.89 -11.51
CA ALA A 129 -1.45 -7.09 -11.94
C ALA A 129 -1.06 -7.55 -13.36
N ALA A 130 -0.54 -6.65 -14.21
CA ALA A 130 -0.09 -6.95 -15.57
C ALA A 130 1.37 -7.46 -15.65
N ARG A 131 2.17 -7.28 -14.59
CA ARG A 131 3.59 -7.72 -14.55
C ARG A 131 3.79 -9.20 -14.21
N LYS A 132 2.71 -9.97 -14.08
CA LYS A 132 2.71 -11.42 -13.79
C LYS A 132 2.49 -12.28 -15.02
#